data_AF-A0A0F4QW87-F1
#
_entry.id   AF-A0A0F4QW87-F1
#
_cell.length_a   1.000
_cell.length_b   1.000
_cell.length_c   1.000
_cell.angle_alpha   90.00
_cell.angle_beta   90.00
_cell.angle_gamma   90.00
#
_symmetry.space_group_name_H-M   'P 1'
#
loop_
_entity.id
_entity.type
_entity.pdbx_description
1 polymer ?
#
loop_
_entity_poly.entity_id
_entity_poly.type
_entity_poly.pdbx_seq_one_letter_code
_entity_poly.pdbx_strand_id
1 'polypeptide(L)'
;MKNDGVLHKQLIFKLICIFTLLLTILSFTFICYQLELKLTLDDLNSYSNIGNVIYIPKLIASSGFAILAFYALWFRINQTSIQIKIQEEQIEELKRHKKSDQIIDEMNKISDRILEFSHKIEKPTDSMIKKIMTNSAIGFGVNKCRYENNHSAKITEIEFSNGRKKNIEWTGGTIQNLNAFLTMTKKENPKLSYVELYRNYDESYKSNHHTISSQLKMLIVVAIDLIEIDSAHSSYIRNVLSLHFNVALILEKVGLMEPHYISFVHTLQSLERPKKSININFKKIYLREMKDDGLINFEVSVDDLELKFIEGFHDCEIKVHEKTYHRLNGEYKDVTEQSE
;
A
#
# COMPACT_ATOMS: atom_id res chain seq x y z
N MET A 1 -14.02 -20.79 20.21
CA MET A 1 -14.83 -20.81 21.45
C MET A 1 -15.82 -19.62 21.50
N LYS A 2 -16.75 -19.49 20.54
CA LYS A 2 -17.75 -18.39 20.49
C LYS A 2 -19.20 -18.85 20.80
N ASN A 3 -19.45 -20.15 20.98
CA ASN A 3 -20.81 -20.71 21.11
C ASN A 3 -21.38 -20.78 22.54
N ASP A 4 -20.54 -20.86 23.57
CA ASP A 4 -21.02 -21.12 24.93
C ASP A 4 -21.80 -19.94 25.54
N GLY A 5 -21.42 -18.71 25.18
CA GLY A 5 -22.12 -17.50 25.64
C GLY A 5 -23.51 -17.30 25.02
N VAL A 6 -23.74 -17.80 23.80
CA VAL A 6 -25.04 -17.73 23.12
C VAL A 6 -26.00 -18.78 23.68
N LEU A 7 -25.48 -19.99 23.92
CA LEU A 7 -26.25 -21.10 24.49
C LEU A 7 -26.76 -20.76 25.91
N HIS A 8 -25.90 -20.16 26.73
CA HIS A 8 -26.24 -19.79 28.11
C HIS A 8 -27.34 -18.71 28.17
N LYS A 9 -27.28 -17.71 27.29
CA LYS A 9 -28.28 -16.64 27.22
C LYS A 9 -29.65 -17.14 26.74
N GLN A 10 -29.70 -18.06 25.77
CA GLN A 10 -30.94 -18.70 25.32
C GLN A 10 -31.58 -19.57 26.42
N LEU A 11 -30.75 -20.25 27.21
CA LEU A 11 -31.22 -21.08 28.33
C LEU A 11 -31.82 -20.21 29.45
N ILE A 12 -31.20 -19.08 29.77
CA ILE A 12 -31.73 -18.09 30.73
C ILE A 12 -33.08 -17.54 30.26
N PHE A 13 -33.23 -17.20 28.98
CA PHE A 13 -34.51 -16.72 28.44
C PHE A 13 -35.62 -17.77 28.55
N LYS A 14 -35.31 -19.02 28.17
CA LYS A 14 -36.26 -20.13 28.31
C LYS A 14 -36.68 -20.35 29.76
N LEU A 15 -35.74 -20.26 30.71
CA LEU A 15 -36.04 -20.34 32.15
C LEU A 15 -36.96 -19.20 32.62
N ILE A 16 -36.72 -17.96 32.19
CA ILE A 16 -37.59 -16.82 32.53
C ILE A 16 -39.02 -17.03 31.99
N CYS A 17 -39.15 -17.49 30.74
CA CYS A 17 -40.45 -17.79 30.14
C CYS A 17 -41.19 -18.93 30.87
N ILE A 18 -40.50 -20.03 31.18
CA ILE A 18 -41.06 -21.15 31.93
C ILE A 18 -41.50 -20.69 33.32
N PHE A 19 -40.68 -19.88 34.00
CA PHE A 19 -40.98 -19.38 35.34
C PHE A 19 -42.20 -18.43 35.34
N THR A 20 -42.33 -17.57 34.33
CA THR A 20 -43.48 -16.67 34.21
C THR A 20 -44.76 -17.45 33.92
N LEU A 21 -44.70 -18.47 33.08
CA LEU A 21 -45.84 -19.34 32.77
C LEU A 21 -46.26 -20.14 34.01
N LEU A 22 -45.31 -20.68 34.76
CA LEU A 22 -45.54 -21.42 36.00
C LEU A 22 -46.13 -20.52 37.10
N LEU A 23 -45.62 -19.29 37.25
CA LEU A 23 -46.20 -18.30 38.17
C LEU A 23 -47.64 -17.93 37.79
N THR A 24 -47.95 -17.84 36.49
CA THR A 24 -49.30 -17.54 36.00
C THR A 24 -50.26 -18.69 36.33
N ILE A 25 -49.84 -19.94 36.11
CA ILE A 25 -50.63 -21.13 36.47
C ILE A 25 -50.84 -21.19 37.98
N LEU A 26 -49.79 -21.02 38.79
CA LEU A 26 -49.91 -21.04 40.25
C LEU A 26 -50.81 -19.92 40.77
N SER A 27 -50.74 -18.73 40.19
CA SER A 27 -51.61 -17.61 40.54
C SER A 27 -53.07 -17.90 40.19
N PHE A 28 -53.33 -18.51 39.03
CA PHE A 28 -54.67 -18.95 38.64
C PHE A 28 -55.20 -20.04 39.57
N THR A 29 -54.40 -21.06 39.88
CA THR A 29 -54.77 -22.12 40.82
C THR A 29 -55.04 -21.58 42.22
N PHE A 30 -54.24 -20.62 42.69
CA PHE A 30 -54.46 -19.93 43.98
C PHE A 30 -55.77 -19.14 43.99
N ILE A 31 -56.09 -18.41 42.92
CA ILE A 31 -57.38 -17.72 42.77
C ILE A 31 -58.53 -18.73 42.84
N CYS A 32 -58.46 -19.83 42.07
CA CYS A 32 -59.50 -20.86 42.05
C CYS A 32 -59.69 -21.54 43.42
N TYR A 33 -58.60 -21.75 44.16
CA TYR A 33 -58.63 -22.32 45.50
C TYR A 33 -59.21 -21.33 46.54
N GLN A 34 -58.74 -20.08 46.56
CA GLN A 34 -59.19 -19.05 47.50
C GLN A 34 -60.62 -18.58 47.27
N LEU A 35 -61.09 -18.60 46.01
CA LEU A 35 -62.47 -18.26 45.69
C LEU A 35 -63.46 -19.38 46.03
N GLU A 36 -62.98 -20.55 46.50
CA GLU A 36 -63.77 -21.72 46.89
C GLU A 36 -65.05 -21.81 46.02
N LEU A 37 -64.88 -21.93 44.69
CA LEU A 37 -65.95 -21.78 43.69
C LEU A 37 -67.03 -22.88 43.85
N LYS A 38 -67.83 -22.81 44.92
CA LYS A 38 -69.15 -23.37 44.99
C LYS A 38 -70.03 -22.44 44.17
N LEU A 39 -70.41 -22.92 43.00
CA LEU A 39 -71.42 -22.32 42.13
C LEU A 39 -72.79 -22.36 42.82
N THR A 40 -72.99 -21.53 43.84
CA THR A 40 -74.28 -21.34 44.50
C THR A 40 -74.50 -19.84 44.71
N LEU A 41 -75.62 -19.32 44.18
CA LEU A 41 -75.95 -17.89 44.08
C LEU A 41 -76.24 -17.20 45.42
N ASP A 42 -76.21 -17.91 46.54
CA ASP A 42 -76.84 -17.46 47.78
C ASP A 42 -75.90 -16.76 48.79
N ASP A 43 -74.61 -16.54 48.47
CA ASP A 43 -73.66 -15.89 49.41
C ASP A 43 -72.90 -14.71 48.79
N LEU A 44 -73.60 -13.59 48.63
CA LEU A 44 -73.08 -12.32 48.12
C LEU A 44 -72.01 -11.68 49.03
N ASN A 45 -71.94 -12.05 50.31
CA ASN A 45 -70.96 -11.51 51.26
C ASN A 45 -69.56 -12.13 51.11
N SER A 46 -69.46 -13.33 50.53
CA SER A 46 -68.17 -13.99 50.21
C SER A 46 -67.33 -13.21 49.18
N TYR A 47 -67.98 -12.34 48.41
CA TYR A 47 -67.37 -11.55 47.34
C TYR A 47 -66.74 -10.22 47.80
N SER A 48 -66.84 -9.85 49.08
CA SER A 48 -66.24 -8.62 49.62
C SER A 48 -64.70 -8.61 49.57
N ASN A 49 -64.06 -9.78 49.49
CA ASN A 49 -62.61 -9.94 49.46
C ASN A 49 -62.01 -10.26 48.07
N ILE A 50 -62.81 -10.30 47.00
CA ILE A 50 -62.31 -10.57 45.62
C ILE A 50 -61.16 -9.62 45.27
N GLY A 51 -61.28 -8.34 45.64
CA GLY A 51 -60.24 -7.35 45.39
C GLY A 51 -58.88 -7.76 45.96
N ASN A 52 -58.86 -8.28 47.19
CA ASN A 52 -57.63 -8.76 47.85
C ASN A 52 -57.14 -10.10 47.26
N VAL A 53 -58.05 -10.98 46.87
CA VAL A 53 -57.73 -12.28 46.25
C VAL A 53 -57.10 -12.12 44.86
N ILE A 54 -57.55 -11.14 44.07
CA ILE A 54 -57.03 -10.85 42.72
C ILE A 54 -55.80 -9.92 42.75
N TYR A 55 -55.63 -9.11 43.81
CA TYR A 55 -54.56 -8.13 43.91
C TYR A 55 -53.16 -8.73 43.81
N ILE A 56 -52.87 -9.79 44.58
CA ILE A 56 -51.55 -10.45 44.59
C ILE A 56 -51.21 -11.06 43.22
N PRO A 57 -52.10 -11.88 42.59
CA PRO A 57 -51.93 -12.34 41.21
C PRO A 57 -51.68 -11.22 40.19
N LYS A 58 -52.45 -10.12 40.26
CA LYS A 58 -52.31 -8.98 39.36
C LYS A 58 -50.93 -8.31 39.51
N LEU A 59 -50.45 -8.18 40.75
CA LEU A 59 -49.14 -7.60 41.04
C LEU A 59 -47.98 -8.50 40.57
N ILE A 60 -48.12 -9.82 40.72
CA ILE A 60 -47.16 -10.82 40.21
C ILE A 60 -47.12 -10.79 38.69
N ALA A 61 -48.27 -10.81 38.02
CA ALA A 61 -48.35 -10.74 36.56
C ALA A 61 -47.74 -9.44 36.03
N SER A 62 -48.10 -8.29 36.60
CA SER A 62 -47.54 -6.99 36.22
C SER A 62 -46.02 -6.92 36.41
N SER A 63 -45.50 -7.45 37.52
CA SER A 63 -44.06 -7.49 37.79
C SER A 63 -43.33 -8.43 36.83
N GLY A 64 -43.93 -9.59 36.51
CA GLY A 64 -43.39 -10.53 35.53
C GLY A 64 -43.32 -9.93 34.12
N PHE A 65 -44.37 -9.23 33.68
CA PHE A 65 -44.36 -8.50 32.40
C PHE A 65 -43.32 -7.38 32.38
N ALA A 66 -43.13 -6.66 33.50
CA ALA A 66 -42.09 -5.63 33.60
C ALA A 66 -40.68 -6.25 33.47
N ILE A 67 -40.40 -7.35 34.18
CA ILE A 67 -39.11 -8.06 34.09
C ILE A 67 -38.87 -8.57 32.67
N LEU A 68 -39.89 -9.14 32.02
CA LEU A 68 -39.80 -9.57 30.61
C LEU A 68 -39.53 -8.40 29.67
N ALA A 69 -40.19 -7.26 29.86
CA ALA A 69 -39.97 -6.06 29.06
C ALA A 69 -38.54 -5.52 29.23
N PHE A 70 -38.04 -5.43 30.46
CA PHE A 70 -36.66 -5.03 30.74
C PHE A 70 -35.65 -6.02 30.15
N TYR A 71 -35.91 -7.33 30.25
CA TYR A 71 -35.05 -8.35 29.65
C TYR A 71 -35.04 -8.24 28.11
N ALA A 72 -36.22 -8.09 27.48
CA ALA A 72 -36.32 -7.94 26.04
C ALA A 72 -35.59 -6.69 25.55
N LEU A 73 -35.71 -5.57 26.28
CA LEU A 73 -34.99 -4.34 26.00
C LEU A 73 -33.47 -4.53 26.14
N TRP A 74 -33.01 -5.11 27.25
CA TRP A 74 -31.60 -5.42 27.48
C TRP A 74 -31.02 -6.34 26.41
N PHE A 75 -31.75 -7.40 26.05
CA PHE A 75 -31.34 -8.35 25.02
C PHE A 75 -31.20 -7.68 23.66
N ARG A 76 -32.18 -6.85 23.28
CA ARG A 76 -32.13 -6.08 22.03
C ARG A 76 -30.94 -5.11 22.01
N ILE A 77 -30.70 -4.37 23.09
CA ILE A 77 -29.52 -3.49 23.22
C ILE A 77 -28.23 -4.29 23.05
N ASN A 78 -28.11 -5.44 23.72
CA ASN A 78 -26.91 -6.28 23.64
C ASN A 78 -26.71 -6.88 22.24
N GLN A 79 -27.78 -7.27 21.54
CA GLN A 79 -27.68 -7.75 20.15
C GLN A 79 -27.26 -6.63 19.21
N THR A 80 -27.87 -5.44 19.32
CA THR A 80 -27.51 -4.28 18.50
C THR A 80 -26.05 -3.85 18.76
N SER A 81 -25.58 -3.86 20.01
CA SER A 81 -24.18 -3.56 20.32
C SER A 81 -23.20 -4.53 19.65
N ILE A 82 -23.51 -5.83 19.64
CA ILE A 82 -22.69 -6.83 18.94
C ILE A 82 -22.71 -6.59 17.42
N GLN A 83 -23.87 -6.27 16.85
CA GLN A 83 -24.00 -5.98 15.42
C GLN A 83 -23.20 -4.74 15.02
N ILE A 84 -23.27 -3.66 15.81
CA ILE A 84 -22.46 -2.45 15.59
C ILE A 84 -20.98 -2.81 15.58
N LYS A 85 -20.50 -3.57 16.57
CA LYS A 85 -19.10 -3.98 16.62
C LYS A 85 -18.66 -4.79 15.40
N ILE A 86 -19.49 -5.73 14.93
CA ILE A 86 -19.20 -6.50 13.72
C ILE A 86 -19.17 -5.60 12.49
N GLN A 87 -20.10 -4.64 12.38
CA GLN A 87 -20.12 -3.67 11.28
C GLN A 87 -18.89 -2.76 11.31
N GLU A 88 -18.45 -2.30 12.48
CA GLU A 88 -17.22 -1.53 12.65
C GLU A 88 -15.99 -2.32 12.19
N GLU A 89 -15.86 -3.59 12.60
CA GLU A 89 -14.79 -4.50 12.16
C GLU A 89 -14.80 -4.67 10.63
N GLN A 90 -15.98 -4.87 10.01
CA GLN A 90 -16.12 -4.98 8.55
C GLN A 90 -15.77 -3.68 7.81
N ILE A 91 -16.15 -2.53 8.35
CA ILE A 91 -15.82 -1.22 7.77
C ILE A 91 -14.30 -0.98 7.83
N GLU A 92 -13.65 -1.33 8.94
CA GLU A 92 -12.19 -1.23 9.05
C GLU A 92 -11.48 -2.15 8.07
N GLU A 93 -11.92 -3.40 7.93
CA GLU A 93 -11.36 -4.35 6.97
C GLU A 93 -11.52 -3.86 5.52
N LEU A 94 -12.69 -3.34 5.17
CA LEU A 94 -12.95 -2.76 3.85
C LEU A 94 -12.10 -1.51 3.57
N LYS A 95 -11.88 -0.66 4.58
CA LYS A 95 -10.95 0.47 4.48
C LYS A 95 -9.51 0.02 4.25
N ARG A 96 -9.06 -1.06 4.93
CA ARG A 96 -7.72 -1.63 4.71
C ARG A 96 -7.56 -2.17 3.30
N HIS A 97 -8.53 -2.97 2.82
CA HIS A 97 -8.51 -3.48 1.44
C HIS A 97 -8.45 -2.36 0.40
N LYS A 98 -9.33 -1.35 0.53
CA LYS A 98 -9.31 -0.20 -0.38
C LYS A 98 -7.96 0.50 -0.40
N LYS A 99 -7.30 0.65 0.76
CA LYS A 99 -5.97 1.26 0.85
C LYS A 99 -4.90 0.39 0.20
N SER A 100 -4.94 -0.93 0.43
CA SER A 100 -4.03 -1.88 -0.24
C SER A 100 -4.18 -1.82 -1.76
N ASP A 101 -5.41 -1.80 -2.28
CA ASP A 101 -5.68 -1.74 -3.73
C ASP A 101 -5.12 -0.45 -4.36
N GLN A 102 -5.27 0.68 -3.68
CA GLN A 102 -4.68 1.96 -4.11
C GLN A 102 -3.16 1.88 -4.18
N ILE A 103 -2.54 1.31 -3.16
CA ILE A 103 -1.09 1.13 -3.11
C ILE A 103 -0.60 0.19 -4.21
N ILE A 104 -1.33 -0.88 -4.49
CA ILE A 104 -1.02 -1.82 -5.58
C ILE A 104 -1.05 -1.13 -6.94
N ASP A 105 -2.07 -0.29 -7.20
CA ASP A 105 -2.18 0.50 -8.43
C ASP A 105 -0.99 1.48 -8.56
N GLU A 106 -0.61 2.15 -7.47
CA GLU A 106 0.56 3.03 -7.43
C GLU A 106 1.86 2.27 -7.72
N MET A 107 2.05 1.09 -7.12
CA MET A 107 3.21 0.24 -7.39
C MET A 107 3.31 -0.14 -8.87
N ASN A 108 2.19 -0.48 -9.51
CA ASN A 108 2.16 -0.80 -10.95
C ASN A 108 2.54 0.42 -11.79
N LYS A 109 1.94 1.58 -11.53
CA LYS A 109 2.26 2.84 -12.23
C LYS A 109 3.74 3.21 -12.13
N ILE A 110 4.32 3.08 -10.93
CA ILE A 110 5.76 3.35 -10.72
C ILE A 110 6.61 2.32 -11.44
N SER A 111 6.25 1.04 -11.35
CA SER A 111 6.96 -0.06 -12.04
C SER A 111 6.98 0.15 -13.55
N ASP A 112 5.85 0.50 -14.15
CA ASP A 112 5.73 0.75 -15.58
C ASP A 112 6.59 1.93 -16.02
N ARG A 113 6.61 3.02 -15.24
CA ARG A 113 7.51 4.16 -15.50
C ARG A 113 8.98 3.76 -15.43
N ILE A 114 9.38 2.96 -14.44
CA ILE A 114 10.76 2.46 -14.35
C ILE A 114 11.11 1.67 -15.61
N LEU A 115 10.22 0.80 -16.09
CA LEU A 115 10.44 0.04 -17.32
C LEU A 115 10.51 0.97 -18.53
N GLU A 116 9.61 1.94 -18.66
CA GLU A 116 9.60 2.91 -19.76
C GLU A 116 10.94 3.66 -19.86
N PHE A 117 11.40 4.26 -18.75
CA PHE A 117 12.68 4.97 -18.73
C PHE A 117 13.87 4.02 -18.92
N SER A 118 13.83 2.81 -18.36
CA SER A 118 14.93 1.85 -18.49
C SER A 118 15.12 1.36 -19.93
N HIS A 119 14.03 1.25 -20.69
CA HIS A 119 14.05 0.78 -22.08
C HIS A 119 14.11 1.91 -23.12
N LYS A 120 14.17 3.17 -22.67
CA LYS A 120 14.35 4.31 -23.57
C LYS A 120 15.66 4.14 -24.33
N ILE A 121 15.56 4.00 -25.66
CA ILE A 121 16.72 3.76 -26.51
C ILE A 121 17.58 5.02 -26.51
N GLU A 122 18.85 4.85 -26.11
CA GLU A 122 19.84 5.92 -26.11
C GLU A 122 20.92 5.64 -27.16
N LYS A 123 21.49 6.71 -27.72
CA LYS A 123 22.69 6.58 -28.56
C LYS A 123 23.85 6.09 -27.68
N PRO A 124 24.67 5.14 -28.15
CA PRO A 124 25.91 4.77 -27.47
C PRO A 124 26.77 6.01 -27.18
N THR A 125 27.40 6.05 -26.01
CA THR A 125 28.27 7.18 -25.66
C THR A 125 29.45 7.28 -26.62
N ASP A 126 29.97 8.50 -26.81
CA ASP A 126 31.13 8.72 -27.68
C ASP A 126 32.36 7.89 -27.25
N SER A 127 32.49 7.62 -25.94
CA SER A 127 33.47 6.69 -25.39
C SER A 127 33.30 5.27 -25.96
N MET A 128 32.08 4.74 -25.95
CA MET A 128 31.78 3.41 -26.50
C MET A 128 32.02 3.37 -28.01
N ILE A 129 31.59 4.41 -28.74
CA ILE A 129 31.78 4.51 -30.19
C ILE A 129 33.27 4.52 -30.53
N LYS A 130 34.08 5.38 -29.89
CA LYS A 130 35.54 5.45 -30.09
C LYS A 130 36.20 4.10 -29.87
N LYS A 131 35.80 3.36 -28.84
CA LYS A 131 36.34 2.02 -28.57
C LYS A 131 35.99 1.01 -29.66
N ILE A 132 34.74 0.98 -30.10
CA ILE A 132 34.31 0.09 -31.19
C ILE A 132 35.06 0.44 -32.48
N MET A 133 35.26 1.74 -32.75
CA MET A 133 36.05 2.22 -33.87
C MET A 133 37.50 1.73 -33.79
N THR A 134 38.21 1.95 -32.67
CA THR A 134 39.61 1.53 -32.51
C THR A 134 39.79 0.02 -32.70
N ASN A 135 38.96 -0.79 -32.05
CA ASN A 135 39.05 -2.26 -32.17
C ASN A 135 38.75 -2.74 -33.59
N SER A 136 37.75 -2.13 -34.24
CA SER A 136 37.38 -2.49 -35.62
C SER A 136 38.46 -2.01 -36.61
N ALA A 137 39.07 -0.86 -36.37
CA ALA A 137 40.12 -0.29 -37.20
C ALA A 137 41.39 -1.16 -37.20
N ILE A 138 41.79 -1.67 -36.02
CA ILE A 138 42.88 -2.66 -35.89
C ILE A 138 42.56 -3.93 -36.68
N GLY A 139 41.35 -4.49 -36.51
CA GLY A 139 40.93 -5.69 -37.22
C GLY A 139 40.86 -5.54 -38.75
N PHE A 140 40.69 -4.31 -39.24
CA PHE A 140 40.66 -3.99 -40.67
C PHE A 140 41.96 -3.37 -41.21
N GLY A 141 43.01 -3.24 -40.38
CA GLY A 141 44.30 -2.69 -40.80
C GLY A 141 44.25 -1.23 -41.27
N VAL A 142 43.37 -0.40 -40.68
CA VAL A 142 43.14 0.99 -41.09
C VAL A 142 43.39 1.95 -39.94
N ASN A 143 44.02 3.09 -40.24
CA ASN A 143 44.39 4.10 -39.23
C ASN A 143 43.42 5.30 -39.18
N LYS A 144 42.55 5.44 -40.19
CA LYS A 144 41.55 6.51 -40.28
C LYS A 144 40.14 5.93 -40.33
N CYS A 145 39.27 6.44 -39.47
CA CYS A 145 37.85 6.13 -39.41
C CYS A 145 37.07 7.40 -39.04
N ARG A 146 35.85 7.51 -39.55
CA ARG A 146 34.87 8.55 -39.19
C ARG A 146 33.57 7.88 -38.80
N TYR A 147 32.75 8.55 -38.00
CA TYR A 147 31.42 8.05 -37.67
C TYR A 147 30.38 9.16 -37.76
N GLU A 148 29.15 8.76 -38.05
CA GLU A 148 27.98 9.62 -38.08
C GLU A 148 26.81 8.91 -37.38
N ASN A 149 25.93 9.69 -36.75
CA ASN A 149 24.76 9.17 -36.06
C ASN A 149 23.53 9.38 -36.93
N ASN A 150 22.89 8.29 -37.33
CA ASN A 150 21.59 8.33 -37.99
C ASN A 150 20.50 8.16 -36.92
N HIS A 151 19.99 9.28 -36.42
CA HIS A 151 18.96 9.32 -35.38
C HIS A 151 17.63 8.67 -35.84
N SER A 152 17.29 8.79 -37.12
CA SER A 152 16.04 8.21 -37.66
C SER A 152 16.08 6.69 -37.69
N ALA A 153 17.22 6.12 -38.09
CA ALA A 153 17.41 4.66 -38.13
C ALA A 153 17.93 4.10 -36.80
N LYS A 154 18.25 4.96 -35.81
CA LYS A 154 18.86 4.59 -34.52
C LYS A 154 20.12 3.74 -34.69
N ILE A 155 21.00 4.19 -35.58
CA ILE A 155 22.28 3.55 -35.85
C ILE A 155 23.41 4.57 -35.80
N THR A 156 24.59 4.12 -35.40
CA THR A 156 25.85 4.83 -35.61
C THR A 156 26.60 4.16 -36.76
N GLU A 157 26.78 4.87 -37.86
CA GLU A 157 27.53 4.39 -39.02
C GLU A 157 29.00 4.75 -38.87
N ILE A 158 29.88 3.75 -38.94
CA ILE A 158 31.33 3.93 -38.94
C ILE A 158 31.84 3.66 -40.35
N GLU A 159 32.53 4.62 -40.93
CA GLU A 159 33.19 4.49 -42.22
C GLU A 159 34.71 4.46 -42.03
N PHE A 160 35.33 3.43 -42.60
CA PHE A 160 36.77 3.22 -42.56
C PHE A 160 37.42 3.77 -43.84
N SER A 161 38.68 4.18 -43.74
CA SER A 161 39.45 4.71 -44.88
C SER A 161 39.61 3.76 -46.07
N ASN A 162 39.37 2.46 -45.89
CA ASN A 162 39.35 1.46 -46.96
C ASN A 162 37.96 1.31 -47.64
N GLY A 163 37.01 2.19 -47.34
CA GLY A 163 35.64 2.19 -47.89
C GLY A 163 34.69 1.20 -47.22
N ARG A 164 35.15 0.40 -46.24
CA ARG A 164 34.25 -0.47 -45.46
C ARG A 164 33.38 0.37 -44.54
N LYS A 165 32.16 -0.12 -44.28
CA LYS A 165 31.23 0.47 -43.32
C LYS A 165 30.82 -0.55 -42.26
N LYS A 166 30.58 -0.08 -41.05
CA LYS A 166 30.05 -0.88 -39.94
C LYS A 166 28.97 -0.07 -39.23
N ASN A 167 27.80 -0.68 -39.05
CA ASN A 167 26.70 -0.06 -38.33
C ASN A 167 26.65 -0.60 -36.91
N ILE A 168 26.43 0.30 -35.96
CA ILE A 168 26.14 -0.03 -34.56
C ILE A 168 24.70 0.37 -34.30
N GLU A 169 23.83 -0.62 -34.15
CA GLU A 169 22.45 -0.38 -33.76
C GLU A 169 22.39 0.11 -32.30
N TRP A 170 21.50 1.07 -32.03
CA TRP A 170 21.21 1.53 -30.68
C TRP A 170 20.24 0.54 -30.05
N THR A 171 20.79 -0.55 -29.50
CA THR A 171 20.00 -1.65 -28.95
C THR A 171 19.88 -1.60 -27.43
N GLY A 172 20.67 -0.76 -26.76
CA GLY A 172 20.60 -0.59 -25.32
C GLY A 172 19.57 0.45 -24.92
N GLY A 173 18.62 0.03 -24.07
CA GLY A 173 17.90 0.99 -23.23
C GLY A 173 18.87 1.70 -22.28
N THR A 174 18.43 2.81 -21.70
CA THR A 174 19.19 3.65 -20.77
C THR A 174 20.08 2.85 -19.80
N ILE A 175 19.50 1.88 -19.08
CA ILE A 175 20.24 1.12 -18.07
C ILE A 175 21.20 0.10 -18.69
N GLN A 176 20.83 -0.51 -19.82
CA GLN A 176 21.69 -1.45 -20.54
C GLN A 176 22.92 -0.72 -21.11
N ASN A 177 22.73 0.50 -21.66
CA ASN A 177 23.81 1.35 -22.16
C ASN A 177 24.77 1.77 -21.04
N LEU A 178 24.23 2.20 -19.89
CA LEU A 178 25.04 2.49 -18.72
C LEU A 178 25.88 1.28 -18.28
N ASN A 179 25.26 0.10 -18.16
CA ASN A 179 25.96 -1.11 -17.75
C ASN A 179 27.06 -1.52 -18.75
N ALA A 180 26.78 -1.40 -20.05
CA ALA A 180 27.76 -1.65 -21.10
C ALA A 180 28.96 -0.67 -21.00
N PHE A 181 28.69 0.62 -20.82
CA PHE A 181 29.72 1.63 -20.59
C PHE A 181 30.58 1.31 -19.36
N LEU A 182 29.96 1.03 -18.22
CA LEU A 182 30.69 0.73 -16.98
C LEU A 182 31.57 -0.51 -17.16
N THR A 183 31.04 -1.57 -17.77
CA THR A 183 31.79 -2.81 -18.03
C THR A 183 32.97 -2.57 -18.97
N MET A 184 32.75 -1.82 -20.05
CA MET A 184 33.78 -1.52 -21.04
C MET A 184 34.89 -0.65 -20.47
N THR A 185 34.55 0.38 -19.72
CA THR A 185 35.51 1.36 -19.18
C THR A 185 36.22 0.83 -17.94
N LYS A 186 35.56 0.04 -17.10
CA LYS A 186 36.18 -0.61 -15.93
C LYS A 186 37.26 -1.61 -16.32
N LYS A 187 37.10 -2.32 -17.43
CA LYS A 187 38.13 -3.22 -17.98
C LYS A 187 39.41 -2.47 -18.37
N GLU A 188 39.29 -1.22 -18.84
CA GLU A 188 40.43 -0.40 -19.25
C GLU A 188 41.05 0.35 -18.08
N ASN A 189 40.21 0.78 -17.14
CA ASN A 189 40.61 1.58 -15.99
C ASN A 189 40.23 0.85 -14.69
N PRO A 190 40.86 -0.30 -14.38
CA PRO A 190 40.46 -1.13 -13.24
C PRO A 190 40.61 -0.41 -11.89
N LYS A 191 41.48 0.61 -11.82
CA LYS A 191 41.70 1.42 -10.61
C LYS A 191 40.57 2.42 -10.31
N LEU A 192 39.81 2.86 -11.31
CA LEU A 192 38.73 3.83 -11.12
C LEU A 192 37.51 3.16 -10.51
N SER A 193 36.89 3.81 -9.52
CA SER A 193 35.60 3.39 -8.98
C SER A 193 34.48 3.58 -10.00
N TYR A 194 33.37 2.85 -9.86
CA TYR A 194 32.22 3.01 -10.76
C TYR A 194 31.59 4.40 -10.69
N VAL A 195 31.65 5.06 -9.53
CA VAL A 195 31.22 6.46 -9.34
C VAL A 195 32.10 7.41 -10.17
N GLU A 196 33.42 7.25 -10.14
CA GLU A 196 34.34 8.06 -10.96
C GLU A 196 34.15 7.81 -12.46
N LEU A 197 33.88 6.57 -12.85
CA LEU A 197 33.54 6.24 -14.24
C LEU A 197 32.24 6.94 -14.66
N TYR A 198 31.22 6.91 -13.81
CA TYR A 198 29.92 7.53 -14.07
C TYR A 198 29.98 9.05 -14.19
N ARG A 199 30.90 9.72 -13.47
CA ARG A 199 31.13 11.17 -13.65
C ARG A 199 31.47 11.53 -15.10
N ASN A 200 32.18 10.65 -15.80
CA ASN A 200 32.56 10.81 -17.20
C ASN A 200 31.50 10.29 -18.20
N TYR A 201 30.34 9.83 -17.71
CA TYR A 201 29.22 9.46 -18.57
C TYR A 201 28.58 10.71 -19.20
N ASP A 202 27.91 10.53 -20.33
CA ASP A 202 27.25 11.62 -21.05
C ASP A 202 26.14 12.25 -20.20
N GLU A 203 26.24 13.56 -19.96
CA GLU A 203 25.29 14.34 -19.14
C GLU A 203 23.85 14.25 -19.66
N SER A 204 23.67 14.14 -20.98
CA SER A 204 22.34 14.10 -21.61
C SER A 204 21.48 12.91 -21.17
N TYR A 205 22.10 11.85 -20.64
CA TYR A 205 21.43 10.62 -20.19
C TYR A 205 21.38 10.48 -18.67
N LYS A 206 22.17 11.26 -17.92
CA LYS A 206 22.18 11.16 -16.44
C LYS A 206 20.82 11.48 -15.84
N SER A 207 20.07 12.40 -16.44
CA SER A 207 18.71 12.76 -16.02
C SER A 207 17.76 11.55 -15.98
N ASN A 208 17.87 10.64 -16.96
CA ASN A 208 17.09 9.41 -16.98
C ASN A 208 17.49 8.49 -15.82
N HIS A 209 18.79 8.34 -15.53
CA HIS A 209 19.25 7.51 -14.40
C HIS A 209 18.79 8.03 -13.05
N HIS A 210 18.86 9.34 -12.82
CA HIS A 210 18.34 9.97 -11.60
C HIS A 210 16.83 9.77 -11.46
N THR A 211 16.10 9.88 -12.58
CA THR A 211 14.66 9.63 -12.60
C THR A 211 14.35 8.18 -12.24
N ILE A 212 15.03 7.20 -12.85
CA ILE A 212 14.87 5.77 -12.55
C ILE A 212 15.19 5.49 -11.08
N SER A 213 16.28 6.05 -10.54
CA SER A 213 16.64 5.89 -9.13
C SER A 213 15.55 6.43 -8.20
N SER A 214 15.05 7.64 -8.46
CA SER A 214 13.98 8.25 -7.66
C SER A 214 12.70 7.42 -7.67
N GLN A 215 12.31 6.89 -8.84
CA GLN A 215 11.15 6.00 -8.96
C GLN A 215 11.37 4.68 -8.21
N LEU A 216 12.58 4.12 -8.23
CA LEU A 216 12.90 2.91 -7.46
C LEU A 216 12.85 3.12 -5.95
N LYS A 217 13.38 4.25 -5.45
CA LYS A 217 13.25 4.63 -4.04
C LYS A 217 11.77 4.73 -3.65
N MET A 218 10.95 5.37 -4.49
CA MET A 218 9.51 5.47 -4.25
C MET A 218 8.83 4.10 -4.24
N LEU A 219 9.15 3.22 -5.19
CA LEU A 219 8.61 1.87 -5.25
C LEU A 219 8.91 1.07 -3.96
N ILE A 220 10.11 1.23 -3.41
CA ILE A 220 10.50 0.58 -2.14
C ILE A 220 9.67 1.14 -0.98
N VAL A 221 9.47 2.45 -0.90
CA VAL A 221 8.65 3.09 0.16
C VAL A 221 7.20 2.61 0.09
N VAL A 222 6.61 2.61 -1.10
CA VAL A 222 5.22 2.17 -1.31
C VAL A 222 5.06 0.66 -1.02
N ALA A 223 6.08 -0.15 -1.36
CA ALA A 223 6.09 -1.57 -1.00
C ALA A 223 6.15 -1.81 0.52
N ILE A 224 6.84 -0.95 1.27
CA ILE A 224 6.84 -1.00 2.74
C ILE A 224 5.46 -0.63 3.28
N ASP A 225 4.82 0.41 2.75
CA ASP A 225 3.45 0.76 3.17
C ASP A 225 2.48 -0.41 2.94
N LEU A 226 2.60 -1.13 1.81
CA LEU A 226 1.76 -2.29 1.52
C LEU A 226 1.96 -3.43 2.53
N ILE A 227 3.21 -3.76 2.89
CA ILE A 227 3.49 -4.86 3.82
C ILE A 227 2.99 -4.55 5.24
N GLU A 228 3.01 -3.26 5.64
CA GLU A 228 2.50 -2.81 6.94
C GLU A 228 0.98 -2.86 7.04
N ILE A 229 0.27 -2.61 5.93
CA ILE A 229 -1.20 -2.67 5.88
C ILE A 229 -1.67 -4.11 5.74
N ASP A 230 -1.08 -4.88 4.82
CA ASP A 230 -1.47 -6.25 4.54
C ASP A 230 -0.29 -7.11 4.07
N SER A 231 0.27 -7.85 5.02
CA SER A 231 1.35 -8.81 4.79
C SER A 231 1.02 -9.94 3.81
N ALA A 232 -0.25 -10.16 3.43
CA ALA A 232 -0.64 -11.14 2.42
C ALA A 232 -0.09 -10.80 1.03
N HIS A 233 0.24 -9.54 0.76
CA HIS A 233 0.78 -9.07 -0.51
C HIS A 233 2.31 -9.27 -0.67
N SER A 234 2.97 -9.98 0.23
CA SER A 234 4.42 -10.22 0.18
C SER A 234 4.90 -10.84 -1.15
N SER A 235 4.13 -11.79 -1.70
CA SER A 235 4.45 -12.42 -2.99
C SER A 235 4.37 -11.41 -4.14
N TYR A 236 3.36 -10.54 -4.12
CA TYR A 236 3.20 -9.47 -5.12
C TYR A 236 4.37 -8.48 -5.06
N ILE A 237 4.70 -7.98 -3.86
CA ILE A 237 5.83 -7.07 -3.63
C ILE A 237 7.14 -7.67 -4.16
N ARG A 238 7.41 -8.94 -3.82
CA ARG A 238 8.60 -9.66 -4.28
C ARG A 238 8.67 -9.70 -5.81
N ASN A 239 7.56 -10.03 -6.47
CA ASN A 239 7.53 -10.13 -7.93
C ASN A 239 7.81 -8.76 -8.58
N VAL A 240 7.15 -7.70 -8.13
CA VAL A 240 7.34 -6.34 -8.67
C VAL A 240 8.78 -5.86 -8.45
N LEU A 241 9.34 -6.00 -7.24
CA LEU A 241 10.71 -5.58 -6.96
C LEU A 241 11.77 -6.42 -7.70
N SER A 242 11.50 -7.70 -7.96
CA SER A 242 12.44 -8.56 -8.69
C SER A 242 12.70 -8.11 -10.12
N LEU A 243 11.70 -7.52 -10.78
CA LEU A 243 11.83 -6.97 -12.13
C LEU A 243 12.91 -5.90 -12.20
N HIS A 244 13.08 -5.14 -11.12
CA HIS A 244 13.94 -3.97 -11.08
C HIS A 244 15.25 -4.18 -10.33
N PHE A 245 15.49 -5.38 -9.80
CA PHE A 245 16.64 -5.65 -8.94
C PHE A 245 17.98 -5.38 -9.64
N ASN A 246 18.12 -5.80 -10.90
CA ASN A 246 19.32 -5.54 -11.69
C ASN A 246 19.53 -4.04 -11.93
N VAL A 247 18.45 -3.29 -12.15
CA VAL A 247 18.49 -1.84 -12.33
C VAL A 247 18.99 -1.18 -11.04
N ALA A 248 18.41 -1.55 -9.90
CA ALA A 248 18.81 -1.07 -8.59
C ALA A 248 20.30 -1.32 -8.30
N LEU A 249 20.82 -2.52 -8.61
CA LEU A 249 22.25 -2.84 -8.45
C LEU A 249 23.17 -2.00 -9.35
N ILE A 250 22.75 -1.69 -10.57
CA ILE A 250 23.53 -0.84 -11.48
C ILE A 250 23.58 0.59 -10.92
N LEU A 251 22.46 1.10 -10.44
CA LEU A 251 22.34 2.45 -9.86
C LEU A 251 23.09 2.57 -8.53
N GLU A 252 23.10 1.52 -7.71
CA GLU A 252 23.90 1.48 -6.48
C GLU A 252 25.40 1.53 -6.78
N LYS A 253 25.89 0.77 -7.77
CA LYS A 253 27.30 0.81 -8.18
C LYS A 253 27.78 2.20 -8.58
N VAL A 254 26.92 2.99 -9.23
CA VAL A 254 27.27 4.36 -9.66
C VAL A 254 26.97 5.42 -8.61
N GLY A 255 26.51 5.02 -7.42
CA GLY A 255 26.23 5.92 -6.30
C GLY A 255 24.94 6.73 -6.45
N LEU A 256 24.02 6.30 -7.31
CA LEU A 256 22.70 6.91 -7.46
C LEU A 256 21.66 6.30 -6.52
N MET A 257 21.98 5.16 -5.91
CA MET A 257 21.15 4.51 -4.91
C MET A 257 22.03 4.08 -3.75
N GLU A 258 21.56 4.33 -2.54
CA GLU A 258 22.31 4.05 -1.32
C GLU A 258 22.21 2.55 -0.98
N PRO A 259 23.26 1.95 -0.38
CA PRO A 259 23.27 0.52 -0.06
C PRO A 259 22.10 0.05 0.82
N HIS A 260 21.54 0.94 1.62
CA HIS A 260 20.40 0.60 2.48
C HIS A 260 19.15 0.28 1.65
N TYR A 261 18.88 0.97 0.53
CA TYR A 261 17.77 0.63 -0.37
C TYR A 261 17.91 -0.77 -0.98
N ILE A 262 19.12 -1.19 -1.35
CA ILE A 262 19.39 -2.57 -1.81
C ILE A 262 19.10 -3.57 -0.70
N SER A 263 19.51 -3.26 0.54
CA SER A 263 19.19 -4.09 1.71
C SER A 263 17.68 -4.23 1.91
N PHE A 264 16.88 -3.20 1.62
CA PHE A 264 15.42 -3.28 1.70
C PHE A 264 14.82 -4.10 0.57
N VAL A 265 15.30 -3.95 -0.66
CA VAL A 265 14.84 -4.82 -1.75
C VAL A 265 15.09 -6.28 -1.40
N HIS A 266 16.28 -6.61 -0.89
CA HIS A 266 16.57 -7.95 -0.39
C HIS A 266 15.66 -8.37 0.76
N THR A 267 15.44 -7.50 1.74
CA THR A 267 14.55 -7.80 2.88
C THR A 267 13.13 -8.07 2.40
N LEU A 268 12.54 -7.18 1.60
CA LEU A 268 11.20 -7.29 1.02
C LEU A 268 11.07 -8.53 0.13
N GLN A 269 12.10 -8.89 -0.64
CA GLN A 269 12.12 -10.10 -1.47
C GLN A 269 12.28 -11.39 -0.65
N SER A 270 12.92 -11.31 0.53
CA SER A 270 13.17 -12.45 1.42
C SER A 270 12.10 -12.63 2.51
N LEU A 271 11.02 -11.84 2.49
CA LEU A 271 9.96 -11.90 3.51
C LEU A 271 9.22 -13.26 3.50
N GLU A 272 9.76 -14.23 4.21
CA GLU A 272 8.99 -14.96 5.23
C GLU A 272 8.83 -14.01 6.43
N ARG A 273 7.68 -13.34 6.55
CA ARG A 273 7.25 -12.43 7.67
C ARG A 273 8.36 -11.64 8.38
N PRO A 274 8.39 -10.30 8.32
CA PRO A 274 9.39 -9.54 9.07
C PRO A 274 9.16 -9.72 10.58
N LYS A 275 9.95 -10.58 11.23
CA LYS A 275 9.94 -10.80 12.70
C LYS A 275 10.56 -9.66 13.49
N LYS A 276 11.18 -8.68 12.80
CA LYS A 276 11.70 -7.46 13.40
C LYS A 276 11.10 -6.28 12.64
N SER A 277 10.38 -5.43 13.36
CA SER A 277 10.07 -4.09 12.91
C SER A 277 11.36 -3.41 12.47
N ILE A 278 11.43 -3.02 11.21
CA ILE A 278 12.52 -2.16 10.74
C ILE A 278 12.24 -0.80 11.37
N ASN A 279 12.91 -0.50 12.48
CA ASN A 279 12.76 0.76 13.22
C ASN A 279 13.52 1.90 12.53
N ILE A 280 13.23 2.12 11.25
CA ILE A 280 13.78 3.21 10.45
C ILE A 280 12.62 3.81 9.69
N ASN A 281 12.37 5.09 9.90
CA ASN A 281 11.30 5.82 9.24
C ASN A 281 11.79 6.31 7.86
N PHE A 282 11.60 5.49 6.84
CA PHE A 282 12.07 5.77 5.47
C PHE A 282 11.38 6.95 4.82
N LYS A 283 10.11 7.20 5.15
CA LYS A 283 9.43 8.45 4.75
C LYS A 283 10.23 9.66 5.21
N LYS A 284 10.70 9.65 6.46
CA LYS A 284 11.55 10.71 7.01
C LYS A 284 12.93 10.80 6.33
N ILE A 285 13.54 9.68 5.94
CA ILE A 285 14.84 9.67 5.24
C ILE A 285 14.68 10.20 3.82
N TYR A 286 13.68 9.73 3.08
CA TYR A 286 13.37 10.19 1.73
C TYR A 286 13.05 11.69 1.70
N LEU A 287 12.28 12.20 2.66
CA LEU A 287 12.02 13.64 2.80
C LEU A 287 13.28 14.44 3.10
N ARG A 288 14.18 13.89 3.94
CA ARG A 288 15.44 14.55 4.24
C ARG A 288 16.33 14.60 2.99
N GLU A 289 16.43 13.51 2.24
CA GLU A 289 17.13 13.49 0.95
C GLU A 289 16.51 14.51 -0.02
N MET A 290 15.17 14.59 -0.08
CA MET A 290 14.50 15.63 -0.87
C MET A 290 14.84 17.05 -0.41
N LYS A 291 14.95 17.30 0.88
CA LYS A 291 15.34 18.61 1.43
C LYS A 291 16.81 18.93 1.14
N ASP A 292 17.69 17.95 1.33
CA ASP A 292 19.14 18.07 1.17
C ASP A 292 19.52 18.29 -0.31
N ASP A 293 18.76 17.70 -1.23
CA ASP A 293 18.86 17.94 -2.68
C ASP A 293 18.19 19.27 -3.13
N GLY A 294 17.64 20.06 -2.19
CA GLY A 294 16.96 21.32 -2.48
C GLY A 294 15.58 21.18 -3.16
N LEU A 295 14.99 19.98 -3.11
CA LEU A 295 13.69 19.66 -3.74
C LEU A 295 12.49 20.12 -2.90
N ILE A 296 12.67 20.32 -1.58
CA ILE A 296 11.70 20.94 -0.67
C ILE A 296 12.41 21.89 0.30
N ASN A 297 11.80 23.05 0.61
CA ASN A 297 12.43 24.08 1.44
C ASN A 297 11.78 24.24 2.84
N PHE A 298 10.88 23.35 3.22
CA PHE A 298 10.10 23.43 4.46
C PHE A 298 10.32 22.20 5.34
N GLU A 299 10.15 22.33 6.66
CA GLU A 299 10.09 21.17 7.56
C GLU A 299 8.76 20.45 7.39
N VAL A 300 8.81 19.24 6.83
CA VAL A 300 7.64 18.37 6.63
C VAL A 300 7.59 17.34 7.76
N SER A 301 6.45 17.21 8.44
CA SER A 301 6.21 16.14 9.40
C SER A 301 5.82 14.85 8.68
N VAL A 302 6.18 13.69 9.26
CA VAL A 302 5.93 12.36 8.66
C VAL A 302 4.42 12.11 8.45
N ASP A 303 3.58 12.72 9.28
CA ASP A 303 2.14 12.45 9.35
C ASP A 303 1.34 13.26 8.31
N ASP A 304 1.94 14.25 7.65
CA ASP A 304 1.27 15.17 6.71
C ASP A 304 1.36 14.75 5.23
N LEU A 305 1.92 13.56 4.94
CA LEU A 305 2.10 13.06 3.59
C LEU A 305 0.95 12.18 3.11
N GLU A 306 0.08 12.77 2.28
CA GLU A 306 -0.67 12.02 1.27
C GLU A 306 0.07 12.11 -0.07
N LEU A 307 0.71 11.00 -0.47
CA LEU A 307 1.21 10.84 -1.83
C LEU A 307 0.01 10.52 -2.72
N LYS A 308 -0.25 11.35 -3.74
CA LYS A 308 -1.26 11.10 -4.77
C LYS A 308 -0.68 11.38 -6.14
N PHE A 309 -1.00 10.52 -7.08
CA PHE A 309 -0.51 10.60 -8.45
C PHE A 309 -1.57 11.24 -9.35
N ILE A 310 -1.20 12.18 -10.22
CA ILE A 310 -2.12 12.72 -11.23
C ILE A 310 -2.03 11.89 -12.49
N GLU A 311 -3.18 11.44 -12.99
CA GLU A 311 -3.29 10.82 -14.31
C GLU A 311 -3.12 11.87 -15.42
N GLY A 312 -2.28 11.57 -16.40
CA GLY A 312 -2.21 12.30 -17.67
C GLY A 312 -0.92 13.08 -17.96
N PHE A 313 0.00 13.20 -17.00
CA PHE A 313 1.31 13.81 -17.24
C PHE A 313 2.42 12.97 -16.60
N HIS A 314 3.61 12.98 -17.20
CA HIS A 314 4.83 12.30 -16.73
C HIS A 314 5.39 12.88 -15.42
N ASP A 315 4.54 13.52 -14.61
CA ASP A 315 4.88 14.32 -13.44
C ASP A 315 4.25 13.73 -12.16
N CYS A 316 4.70 14.25 -11.01
CA CYS A 316 4.27 13.86 -9.67
C CYS A 316 3.54 15.04 -9.03
N GLU A 317 2.45 14.79 -8.29
CA GLU A 317 1.78 15.79 -7.46
C GLU A 317 2.08 15.50 -5.99
N ILE A 318 2.45 16.53 -5.24
CA ILE A 318 2.64 16.41 -3.79
C ILE A 318 1.66 17.37 -3.13
N LYS A 319 0.79 16.84 -2.27
CA LYS A 319 -0.12 17.64 -1.44
C LYS A 319 0.44 17.79 -0.04
N VAL A 320 0.68 19.04 0.36
CA VAL A 320 1.13 19.40 1.70
C VAL A 320 0.22 20.50 2.23
N HIS A 321 -0.53 20.21 3.29
CA HIS A 321 -1.38 21.19 4.02
C HIS A 321 -2.11 22.19 3.10
N GLU A 322 -2.87 21.67 2.12
CA GLU A 322 -3.69 22.42 1.15
C GLU A 322 -2.96 22.95 -0.11
N LYS A 323 -1.63 22.86 -0.18
CA LYS A 323 -0.86 23.23 -1.37
C LYS A 323 -0.53 22.06 -2.28
N THR A 324 -0.55 22.33 -3.58
CA THR A 324 -0.36 21.35 -4.65
C THR A 324 0.85 21.72 -5.50
N TYR A 325 1.82 20.82 -5.61
CA TYR A 325 3.04 21.04 -6.40
C TYR A 325 3.14 20.05 -7.56
N HIS A 326 3.39 20.53 -8.78
CA HIS A 326 3.58 19.71 -9.97
C HIS A 326 5.03 19.76 -10.45
N ARG A 327 5.57 18.63 -10.89
CA ARG A 327 6.80 18.63 -11.68
C ARG A 327 6.49 19.05 -13.12
N LEU A 328 7.39 19.76 -13.79
CA LEU A 328 7.37 20.05 -15.23
C LEU A 328 8.83 20.23 -15.65
N ASN A 329 9.32 19.40 -16.59
CA ASN A 329 10.70 19.47 -17.10
C ASN A 329 11.81 19.38 -16.02
N GLY A 330 11.57 18.64 -14.94
CA GLY A 330 12.55 18.44 -13.88
C GLY A 330 12.48 19.44 -12.72
N GLU A 331 11.71 20.52 -12.85
CA GLU A 331 11.46 21.53 -11.81
C GLU A 331 10.04 21.38 -11.24
N TYR A 332 9.84 21.59 -9.93
CA TYR A 332 8.52 21.58 -9.31
C TYR A 332 7.97 23.01 -9.17
N LYS A 333 6.70 23.23 -9.54
CA LYS A 333 5.98 24.51 -9.41
C LYS A 333 4.77 24.36 -8.49
N ASP A 334 4.60 25.34 -7.60
CA ASP A 334 3.35 25.51 -6.85
C ASP A 334 2.25 25.89 -7.84
N VAL A 335 1.16 25.12 -7.86
CA VAL A 335 -0.02 25.37 -8.73
C VAL A 335 -1.29 25.57 -7.91
N THR A 336 -1.16 25.85 -6.63
CA THR A 336 -2.30 25.98 -5.70
C THR A 336 -3.30 27.08 -6.14
N GLU A 337 -2.88 28.03 -7.00
CA GLU A 337 -3.70 29.14 -7.49
C GLU A 337 -4.14 29.01 -8.97
N GLN A 338 -3.87 27.90 -9.66
CA GLN A 338 -4.25 27.74 -11.10
C GLN A 338 -5.59 27.03 -11.34
N SER A 339 -6.37 26.78 -10.29
CA SER A 339 -7.63 26.01 -10.32
C SER A 339 -8.90 26.83 -10.05
N GLU A 340 -8.85 28.16 -10.20
CA GLU A 340 -10.05 29.02 -10.31
C GLU A 340 -10.41 29.33 -11.76
#